data_AF-A0A956I1T6-F1
#
_entry.id   AF-A0A956I1T6-F1
#
_cell.length_a   1.000
_cell.length_b   1.000
_cell.length_c   1.000
_cell.angle_alpha   90.00
_cell.angle_beta   90.00
_cell.angle_gamma   90.00
#
_symmetry.space_group_name_H-M   'P 1'
#
loop_
_entity.id
_entity.type
_entity.pdbx_description
1 polymer ?
#
loop_
_entity_poly.entity_id
_entity_poly.type
_entity_poly.pdbx_seq_one_letter_code
_entity_poly.pdbx_strand_id
1 'polypeptide(L)'
;MEETPAVVEDLALGAFRLVKQALDLELDFTAETLPILDHYLSTLRDAAGAPDEKLVSVAGPCAGAYFGEVARRTLPDLAWVLPEEPHDYPAWRLEGTRAPLSFNPIGAALEAIFGEPLADWNAHVELPPAERARVDAALKAVAPVRESDFFRLTVRHEALQEILVALGRPTVH
;
A
#
# COMPACT_ATOMS: atom_id res chain seq x y z
N MET A 1 20.30 -5.52 1.64
CA MET A 1 18.91 -5.21 1.24
C MET A 1 18.84 -5.44 -0.24
N GLU A 2 17.83 -6.18 -0.69
CA GLU A 2 17.58 -6.35 -2.12
C GLU A 2 17.25 -4.97 -2.73
N GLU A 3 17.77 -4.72 -3.92
CA GLU A 3 17.64 -3.44 -4.62
C GLU A 3 16.19 -3.25 -5.09
N THR A 4 15.67 -2.03 -5.05
CA THR A 4 14.34 -1.73 -5.58
C THR A 4 14.33 -2.01 -7.09
N PRO A 5 13.36 -2.77 -7.61
CA PRO A 5 13.23 -2.95 -9.06
C PRO A 5 13.05 -1.61 -9.76
N ALA A 6 13.80 -1.36 -10.84
CA ALA A 6 13.83 -0.05 -11.52
C ALA A 6 12.43 0.47 -11.92
N VAL A 7 11.55 -0.43 -12.38
CA VAL A 7 10.17 -0.07 -12.74
C VAL A 7 9.34 0.41 -11.54
N VAL A 8 9.59 -0.12 -10.34
CA VAL A 8 8.95 0.33 -9.10
C VAL A 8 9.48 1.72 -8.74
N GLU A 9 10.79 1.94 -8.86
CA GLU A 9 11.41 3.24 -8.60
C GLU A 9 10.85 4.32 -9.53
N ASP A 10 10.76 4.05 -10.84
CA ASP A 10 10.19 4.96 -11.83
C ASP A 10 8.74 5.33 -11.51
N LEU A 11 7.91 4.34 -11.15
CA LEU A 11 6.52 4.56 -10.74
C LEU A 11 6.43 5.36 -9.44
N ALA A 12 7.24 5.03 -8.45
CA ALA A 12 7.29 5.75 -7.18
C ALA A 12 7.66 7.23 -7.41
N LEU A 13 8.65 7.53 -8.25
CA LEU A 13 9.00 8.89 -8.68
C LEU A 13 7.84 9.58 -9.42
N GLY A 14 7.01 8.82 -10.13
CA GLY A 14 5.74 9.30 -10.68
C GLY A 14 4.80 9.86 -9.60
N ALA A 15 4.70 9.21 -8.44
CA ALA A 15 3.87 9.69 -7.33
C ALA A 15 4.34 11.04 -6.80
N PHE A 16 5.67 11.26 -6.67
CA PHE A 16 6.23 12.55 -6.29
C PHE A 16 5.77 13.66 -7.24
N ARG A 17 5.85 13.40 -8.55
CA ARG A 17 5.46 14.38 -9.58
C ARG A 17 3.96 14.69 -9.52
N LEU A 18 3.12 13.66 -9.39
CA LEU A 18 1.67 13.81 -9.32
C LEU A 18 1.24 14.60 -8.08
N VAL A 19 1.75 14.23 -6.90
CA VAL A 19 1.44 14.92 -5.64
C VAL A 19 1.97 16.36 -5.65
N LYS A 20 3.21 16.58 -6.11
CA LYS A 20 3.78 17.93 -6.19
C LYS A 20 2.97 18.82 -7.13
N GLN A 21 2.55 18.29 -8.28
CA GLN A 21 1.76 19.05 -9.25
C GLN A 21 0.34 19.36 -8.73
N ALA A 22 -0.29 18.42 -8.02
CA ALA A 22 -1.67 18.58 -7.56
C ALA A 22 -1.80 19.39 -6.26
N LEU A 23 -0.86 19.21 -5.32
CA LEU A 23 -0.97 19.72 -3.95
C LEU A 23 0.15 20.70 -3.54
N ASP A 24 1.19 20.86 -4.36
CA ASP A 24 2.43 21.60 -4.03
C ASP A 24 3.19 21.07 -2.79
N LEU A 25 2.88 19.83 -2.38
CA LEU A 25 3.52 19.12 -1.28
C LEU A 25 4.56 18.10 -1.78
N GLU A 26 5.48 17.71 -0.91
CA GLU A 26 6.54 16.76 -1.22
C GLU A 26 6.36 15.47 -0.42
N LEU A 27 6.58 14.35 -1.12
CA LEU A 27 6.72 13.03 -0.53
C LEU A 27 8.20 12.79 -0.19
N ASP A 28 8.50 11.82 0.67
CA ASP A 28 9.88 11.58 1.14
C ASP A 28 10.22 10.12 1.45
N PHE A 29 9.34 9.18 1.07
CA PHE A 29 9.41 7.75 1.40
C PHE A 29 9.33 7.41 2.89
N THR A 30 8.91 8.34 3.75
CA THR A 30 8.59 8.06 5.15
C THR A 30 7.09 7.79 5.33
N ALA A 31 6.73 7.15 6.46
CA ALA A 31 5.33 6.96 6.80
C ALA A 31 4.61 8.30 7.07
N GLU A 32 5.35 9.34 7.49
CA GLU A 32 4.82 10.68 7.81
C GLU A 32 4.21 11.40 6.60
N THR A 33 4.61 11.02 5.38
CA THR A 33 4.05 11.60 4.15
C THR A 33 2.92 10.77 3.53
N LEU A 34 2.56 9.61 4.11
CA LEU A 34 1.38 8.84 3.68
C LEU A 34 0.06 9.62 3.80
N PRO A 35 -0.18 10.47 4.82
CA PRO A 35 -1.38 11.30 4.87
C PRO A 35 -1.50 12.29 3.71
N ILE A 36 -0.36 12.74 3.15
CA ILE A 36 -0.34 13.60 1.95
C ILE A 36 -0.80 12.80 0.74
N LEU A 37 -0.31 11.58 0.59
CA LEU A 37 -0.75 10.69 -0.49
C LEU A 37 -2.22 10.32 -0.34
N ASP A 38 -2.69 10.00 0.87
CA ASP A 38 -4.12 9.75 1.14
C ASP A 38 -4.99 10.94 0.76
N HIS A 39 -4.55 12.16 1.08
CA HIS A 39 -5.25 13.36 0.66
C HIS A 39 -5.31 13.46 -0.87
N TYR A 40 -4.20 13.26 -1.58
CA TYR A 40 -4.19 13.25 -3.04
C TYR A 40 -5.17 12.22 -3.61
N LEU A 41 -5.14 10.96 -3.15
CA LEU A 41 -6.05 9.92 -3.63
C LEU A 41 -7.52 10.25 -3.33
N SER A 42 -7.80 10.86 -2.18
CA SER A 42 -9.16 11.34 -1.86
C SER A 42 -9.65 12.42 -2.83
N THR A 43 -8.78 13.30 -3.33
CA THR A 43 -9.19 14.30 -4.34
C THR A 43 -9.58 13.66 -5.67
N LEU A 44 -8.95 12.53 -6.03
CA LEU A 44 -9.30 11.75 -7.22
C LEU A 44 -10.67 11.06 -7.06
N ARG A 45 -10.92 10.51 -5.87
CA ARG A 45 -12.20 9.89 -5.51
C ARG A 45 -13.35 10.89 -5.50
N ASP A 46 -13.12 12.04 -4.86
CA ASP A 46 -14.16 13.03 -4.57
C ASP A 46 -14.40 13.99 -5.76
N ALA A 47 -13.68 13.80 -6.88
CA ALA A 47 -13.95 14.48 -8.13
C ALA A 47 -15.38 14.19 -8.62
N ALA A 48 -16.03 15.16 -9.28
CA ALA A 48 -17.42 15.00 -9.69
C ALA A 48 -17.60 13.86 -10.71
N GLY A 49 -18.22 12.76 -10.30
CA GLY A 49 -18.47 11.58 -11.13
C GLY A 49 -17.62 10.38 -10.69
N ALA A 50 -17.55 9.34 -11.53
CA ALA A 50 -16.59 8.27 -11.31
C ALA A 50 -15.16 8.80 -11.55
N PRO A 51 -14.13 8.28 -10.85
CA PRO A 51 -12.75 8.64 -11.11
C PRO A 51 -12.39 8.48 -12.59
N ASP A 52 -11.67 9.45 -13.17
CA ASP A 52 -11.23 9.38 -14.57
C ASP A 52 -10.28 8.19 -14.77
N GLU A 53 -10.72 7.18 -15.53
CA GLU A 53 -9.98 5.94 -15.77
C GLU A 53 -8.54 6.18 -16.28
N LYS A 54 -8.34 7.20 -17.13
CA LYS A 54 -7.00 7.53 -17.64
C LYS A 54 -6.11 8.06 -16.55
N LEU A 55 -6.65 8.91 -15.68
CA LEU A 55 -5.91 9.42 -14.54
C LEU A 55 -5.60 8.30 -13.54
N VAL A 56 -6.59 7.45 -13.24
CA VAL A 56 -6.44 6.31 -12.32
C VAL A 56 -5.42 5.29 -12.82
N SER A 57 -5.40 4.99 -14.13
CA SER A 57 -4.43 4.06 -14.72
C SER A 57 -2.96 4.53 -14.62
N VAL A 58 -2.73 5.82 -14.32
CA VAL A 58 -1.40 6.36 -14.02
C VAL A 58 -1.20 6.54 -12.51
N ALA A 59 -2.18 7.15 -11.82
CA ALA A 59 -2.08 7.48 -10.41
C ALA A 59 -2.03 6.23 -9.52
N GLY A 60 -2.82 5.19 -9.82
CA GLY A 60 -2.87 3.95 -9.05
C GLY A 60 -1.50 3.25 -8.99
N PRO A 61 -0.87 2.91 -10.13
CA PRO A 61 0.46 2.31 -10.14
C PRO A 61 1.54 3.18 -9.49
N CYS A 62 1.51 4.50 -9.70
CA CYS A 62 2.48 5.41 -9.08
C CYS A 62 2.33 5.44 -7.55
N ALA A 63 1.11 5.67 -7.06
CA ALA A 63 0.81 5.72 -5.64
C ALA A 63 1.06 4.38 -4.95
N GLY A 64 0.71 3.27 -5.61
CA GLY A 64 0.96 1.92 -5.12
C GLY A 64 2.45 1.59 -5.01
N ALA A 65 3.25 1.93 -6.03
CA ALA A 65 4.70 1.76 -5.99
C ALA A 65 5.33 2.60 -4.87
N TYR A 66 4.90 3.85 -4.70
CA TYR A 66 5.34 4.69 -3.58
C TYR A 66 4.98 4.08 -2.22
N PHE A 67 3.73 3.67 -2.03
CA PHE A 67 3.27 3.05 -0.80
C PHE A 67 4.04 1.76 -0.49
N GLY A 68 4.26 0.93 -1.50
CA GLY A 68 5.05 -0.29 -1.35
C GLY A 68 6.49 0.03 -0.95
N GLU A 69 7.12 1.07 -1.50
CA GLU A 69 8.45 1.50 -1.06
C GLU A 69 8.46 2.06 0.36
N VAL A 70 7.45 2.83 0.78
CA VAL A 70 7.31 3.25 2.18
C VAL A 70 7.23 2.03 3.09
N ALA A 71 6.35 1.07 2.78
CA ALA A 71 6.21 -0.16 3.54
C ALA A 71 7.53 -0.94 3.60
N ARG A 72 8.21 -1.15 2.46
CA ARG A 72 9.47 -1.89 2.39
C ARG A 72 10.62 -1.24 3.17
N ARG A 73 10.65 0.11 3.22
CA ARG A 73 11.71 0.88 3.89
C ARG A 73 11.49 1.00 5.39
N THR A 74 10.23 1.00 5.83
CA THR A 74 9.86 1.26 7.23
C THR A 74 9.46 0.00 7.99
N LEU A 75 9.09 -1.07 7.28
CA LEU A 75 8.74 -2.36 7.85
C LEU A 75 9.83 -3.37 7.56
N PRO A 76 10.19 -4.24 8.52
CA PRO A 76 11.17 -5.27 8.27
C PRO A 76 10.62 -6.26 7.24
N ASP A 77 11.55 -6.90 6.53
CA ASP A 77 11.33 -8.20 5.91
C ASP A 77 10.47 -8.23 4.64
N LEU A 78 10.16 -7.08 4.03
CA LEU A 78 9.40 -7.05 2.78
C LEU A 78 10.32 -7.00 1.54
N ALA A 79 9.93 -7.71 0.49
CA ALA A 79 10.58 -7.68 -0.81
C ALA A 79 9.52 -7.61 -1.92
N TRP A 80 9.88 -6.97 -3.04
CA TRP A 80 9.02 -6.94 -4.21
C TRP A 80 9.12 -8.24 -4.99
N VAL A 81 7.98 -8.79 -5.36
CA VAL A 81 7.85 -9.94 -6.27
C VAL A 81 7.07 -9.46 -7.48
N LEU A 82 7.74 -9.45 -8.64
CA LEU A 82 7.19 -9.05 -9.92
C LEU A 82 7.18 -10.25 -10.88
N PRO A 83 6.13 -10.42 -11.70
CA PRO A 83 6.15 -11.38 -12.79
C PRO A 83 7.15 -10.95 -13.87
N GLU A 84 7.51 -11.88 -14.76
CA GLU A 84 8.38 -11.59 -15.91
C GLU A 84 7.72 -10.61 -16.91
N GLU A 85 6.38 -10.63 -17.01
CA GLU A 85 5.64 -9.72 -17.86
C GLU A 85 5.65 -8.29 -17.29
N PRO A 86 6.22 -7.32 -18.00
CA PRO A 86 6.24 -5.94 -17.53
C PRO A 86 4.81 -5.39 -17.41
N HIS A 87 4.56 -4.61 -16.35
CA HIS A 87 3.28 -3.91 -16.14
C HIS A 87 2.05 -4.78 -15.86
N ASP A 88 2.19 -6.07 -15.57
CA ASP A 88 1.11 -6.89 -14.98
C ASP A 88 0.90 -6.53 -13.49
N TYR A 89 0.44 -5.30 -13.24
CA TYR A 89 0.29 -4.73 -11.90
C TYR A 89 -0.59 -5.57 -10.95
N PRO A 90 -1.68 -6.22 -11.40
CA PRO A 90 -2.45 -7.12 -10.54
C PRO A 90 -1.65 -8.30 -9.96
N ALA A 91 -0.54 -8.71 -10.60
CA ALA A 91 0.31 -9.81 -10.13
C ALA A 91 1.50 -9.35 -9.26
N TRP A 92 1.74 -8.04 -9.11
CA TRP A 92 2.83 -7.52 -8.28
C TRP A 92 2.54 -7.67 -6.79
N ARG A 93 3.51 -8.13 -6.02
CA ARG A 93 3.36 -8.30 -4.57
C ARG A 93 4.49 -7.64 -3.81
N LEU A 94 4.19 -7.19 -2.60
CA LEU A 94 5.16 -7.20 -1.52
C LEU A 94 4.96 -8.49 -0.72
N GLU A 95 6.04 -9.22 -0.54
CA GLU A 95 6.06 -10.48 0.21
C GLU A 95 7.06 -10.40 1.36
N GLY A 96 6.70 -11.02 2.49
CA GLY A 96 7.61 -11.16 3.61
C GLY A 96 8.65 -12.27 3.37
N THR A 97 9.93 -11.97 3.47
CA THR A 97 11.01 -12.94 3.22
C THR A 97 11.17 -13.97 4.35
N ARG A 98 10.73 -13.65 5.57
CA ARG A 98 10.74 -14.50 6.78
C ARG A 98 9.41 -14.44 7.56
N ALA A 99 8.43 -13.69 7.06
CA ALA A 99 7.06 -13.61 7.55
C ALA A 99 6.14 -13.99 6.38
N PRO A 100 5.22 -14.96 6.53
CA PRO A 100 4.43 -15.44 5.41
C PRO A 100 3.26 -14.49 5.15
N LEU A 101 3.55 -13.26 4.74
CA LEU A 101 2.59 -12.24 4.39
C LEU A 101 2.80 -11.81 2.95
N SER A 102 1.70 -11.54 2.25
CA SER A 102 1.75 -10.92 0.92
C SER A 102 0.57 -9.99 0.73
N PHE A 103 0.74 -8.95 -0.09
CA PHE A 103 -0.34 -8.08 -0.56
C PHE A 103 0.10 -7.32 -1.80
N ASN A 104 -0.84 -6.71 -2.52
CA ASN A 104 -0.58 -5.84 -3.66
C ASN A 104 -0.69 -4.35 -3.28
N PRO A 105 0.42 -3.60 -3.25
CA PRO A 105 0.40 -2.17 -2.94
C PRO A 105 -0.36 -1.31 -3.97
N ILE A 106 -0.37 -1.71 -5.25
CA ILE A 106 -1.11 -1.01 -6.31
C ILE A 106 -2.61 -1.22 -6.12
N GLY A 107 -3.02 -2.45 -5.82
CA GLY A 107 -4.39 -2.75 -5.42
C GLY A 107 -4.85 -1.87 -4.25
N ALA A 108 -4.00 -1.70 -3.24
CA ALA A 108 -4.32 -0.85 -2.09
C ALA A 108 -4.53 0.62 -2.45
N ALA A 109 -3.68 1.17 -3.32
CA ALA A 109 -3.85 2.54 -3.82
C ALA A 109 -5.12 2.69 -4.67
N LEU A 110 -5.46 1.70 -5.49
CA LEU A 110 -6.70 1.71 -6.27
C LEU A 110 -7.93 1.64 -5.37
N GLU A 111 -7.96 0.76 -4.37
CA GLU A 111 -9.05 0.71 -3.40
C GLU A 111 -9.21 2.03 -2.62
N ALA A 112 -8.11 2.77 -2.38
CA ALA A 112 -8.16 4.11 -1.80
C ALA A 112 -8.83 5.15 -2.74
N ILE A 113 -8.56 5.06 -4.05
CA ILE A 113 -9.17 5.91 -5.08
C ILE A 113 -10.66 5.57 -5.27
N PHE A 114 -11.02 4.29 -5.33
CA PHE A 114 -12.42 3.88 -5.56
C PHE A 114 -13.25 3.90 -4.28
N GLY A 115 -12.62 3.78 -3.10
CA GLY A 115 -13.31 3.72 -1.81
C GLY A 115 -14.04 2.41 -1.59
N GLU A 116 -13.69 1.35 -2.31
CA GLU A 116 -14.28 0.02 -2.21
C GLU A 116 -13.25 -1.08 -2.49
N PRO A 117 -13.47 -2.32 -2.04
CA PRO A 117 -12.58 -3.43 -2.33
C PRO A 117 -12.59 -3.78 -3.82
N LEU A 118 -11.44 -4.10 -4.39
CA LEU A 118 -11.31 -4.50 -5.79
C LEU A 118 -10.96 -5.98 -5.91
N ALA A 119 -11.78 -6.71 -6.66
CA ALA A 119 -11.54 -8.11 -6.97
C ALA A 119 -10.21 -8.29 -7.75
N ASP A 120 -9.57 -9.45 -7.56
CA ASP A 120 -8.38 -9.90 -8.30
C ASP A 120 -7.09 -9.07 -8.10
N TRP A 121 -7.13 -8.04 -7.24
CA TRP A 121 -5.92 -7.27 -6.91
C TRP A 121 -5.12 -7.87 -5.75
N ASN A 122 -5.73 -8.66 -4.86
CA ASN A 122 -5.12 -9.13 -3.60
C ASN A 122 -4.52 -7.94 -2.80
N ALA A 123 -5.24 -6.84 -2.72
CA ALA A 123 -4.81 -5.60 -2.06
C ALA A 123 -4.73 -5.73 -0.53
N HIS A 124 -5.44 -6.70 0.03
CA HIS A 124 -5.49 -6.99 1.46
C HIS A 124 -4.41 -8.01 1.84
N VAL A 125 -3.97 -7.98 3.10
CA VAL A 125 -2.93 -8.90 3.58
C VAL A 125 -3.42 -10.35 3.56
N GLU A 126 -2.67 -11.17 2.82
CA GLU A 126 -2.78 -12.61 2.82
C GLU A 126 -1.81 -13.21 3.82
N LEU A 127 -2.29 -14.23 4.54
CA LEU A 127 -1.56 -14.96 5.57
C LEU A 127 -1.98 -16.42 5.50
N PRO A 128 -1.08 -17.38 5.80
CA PRO A 128 -1.46 -18.75 6.07
C PRO A 128 -2.54 -18.82 7.16
N PRO A 129 -3.45 -19.81 7.11
CA PRO A 129 -4.55 -19.91 8.08
C PRO A 129 -4.11 -19.90 9.56
N ALA A 130 -2.98 -20.53 9.87
CA ALA A 130 -2.43 -20.56 11.22
C ALA A 130 -1.97 -19.17 11.70
N GLU A 131 -1.31 -18.40 10.85
CA GLU A 131 -0.85 -17.04 11.17
C GLU A 131 -2.03 -16.06 11.19
N ARG A 132 -3.01 -16.22 10.29
CA ARG A 132 -4.25 -15.43 10.31
C ARG A 132 -4.97 -15.56 11.66
N ALA A 133 -5.15 -16.78 12.16
CA ALA A 133 -5.78 -17.00 13.46
C ALA A 133 -5.02 -16.33 14.61
N ARG A 134 -3.68 -16.30 14.55
CA ARG A 134 -2.82 -15.64 15.53
C ARG A 134 -2.97 -14.12 15.48
N VAL A 135 -2.96 -13.53 14.28
CA VAL A 135 -3.18 -12.09 14.06
C VAL A 135 -4.57 -11.69 14.54
N ASP A 136 -5.62 -12.43 14.15
CA ASP A 136 -6.99 -12.16 14.60
C ASP A 136 -7.12 -12.19 16.13
N ALA A 137 -6.45 -13.15 16.79
CA ALA A 137 -6.44 -13.23 18.25
C ALA A 137 -5.73 -12.03 18.91
N ALA A 138 -4.63 -11.55 18.32
CA ALA A 138 -3.91 -10.37 18.79
C ALA A 138 -4.72 -9.09 18.59
N LEU A 139 -5.42 -8.95 17.46
CA LEU A 139 -6.18 -7.76 17.09
C LEU A 139 -7.57 -7.67 17.74
N LYS A 140 -8.02 -8.70 18.47
CA LYS A 140 -9.33 -8.69 19.17
C LYS A 140 -9.54 -7.51 20.13
N ALA A 141 -8.47 -6.95 20.67
CA ALA A 141 -8.52 -5.81 21.58
C ALA A 141 -8.41 -4.45 20.88
N VAL A 142 -8.14 -4.43 19.57
CA VAL A 142 -7.99 -3.21 18.78
C VAL A 142 -9.38 -2.68 18.42
N ALA A 143 -9.56 -1.37 18.56
CA ALA A 143 -10.82 -0.72 18.20
C ALA A 143 -11.07 -0.84 16.68
N PRO A 144 -12.35 -0.96 16.25
CA PRO A 144 -12.66 -1.02 14.83
C PRO A 144 -12.26 0.30 14.14
N VAL A 145 -11.73 0.16 12.93
CA VAL A 145 -11.41 1.29 12.04
C VAL A 145 -12.71 1.90 11.53
N ARG A 146 -12.76 3.23 11.41
CA ARG A 146 -13.89 3.92 10.79
C ARG A 146 -13.96 3.57 9.31
N GLU A 147 -15.16 3.42 8.75
CA GLU A 147 -15.33 3.11 7.33
C GLU A 147 -14.60 4.12 6.43
N SER A 148 -14.61 5.41 6.79
CA SER A 148 -13.92 6.49 6.07
C SER A 148 -12.39 6.37 6.05
N ASP A 149 -11.83 5.56 6.93
CA ASP A 149 -10.40 5.43 7.16
C ASP A 149 -9.88 4.07 6.67
N PHE A 150 -10.78 3.12 6.36
CA PHE A 150 -10.45 1.72 6.03
C PHE A 150 -9.53 1.58 4.81
N PHE A 151 -9.71 2.41 3.78
CA PHE A 151 -8.91 2.37 2.56
C PHE A 151 -7.69 3.30 2.58
N ARG A 152 -7.48 4.07 3.66
CA ARG A 152 -6.32 4.97 3.75
C ARG A 152 -5.03 4.16 3.82
N LEU A 153 -4.05 4.54 3.03
CA LEU A 153 -2.73 3.95 2.99
C LEU A 153 -1.98 4.14 4.31
N THR A 154 -2.19 5.27 4.99
CA THR A 154 -1.68 5.49 6.36
C THR A 154 -2.20 4.40 7.32
N VAL A 155 -3.50 4.13 7.31
CA VAL A 155 -4.11 3.13 8.19
C VAL A 155 -3.68 1.71 7.81
N ARG A 156 -3.52 1.43 6.50
CA ARG A 156 -2.96 0.15 6.04
C ARG A 156 -1.52 -0.05 6.49
N HIS A 157 -0.71 1.01 6.49
CA HIS A 157 0.66 0.96 7.00
C HIS A 157 0.69 0.62 8.50
N GLU A 158 -0.13 1.30 9.31
CA GLU A 158 -0.30 1.00 10.73
C GLU A 158 -0.77 -0.45 10.95
N ALA A 159 -1.75 -0.91 10.18
CA ALA A 159 -2.22 -2.29 10.24
C ALA A 159 -1.12 -3.31 9.90
N LEU A 160 -0.28 -3.02 8.91
CA LEU A 160 0.88 -3.86 8.58
C LEU A 160 1.90 -3.92 9.73
N GLN A 161 2.13 -2.82 10.43
CA GLN A 161 2.97 -2.80 11.63
C GLN A 161 2.42 -3.73 12.71
N GLU A 162 1.13 -3.61 13.03
CA GLU A 162 0.46 -4.46 14.03
C GLU A 162 0.47 -5.94 13.65
N ILE A 163 0.26 -6.25 12.37
CA ILE A 163 0.36 -7.61 11.83
C ILE A 163 1.77 -8.17 12.07
N LEU A 164 2.81 -7.43 11.71
CA LEU A 164 4.20 -7.86 11.91
C LEU A 164 4.54 -8.06 13.39
N VAL A 165 4.08 -7.17 14.27
CA VAL A 165 4.20 -7.33 15.72
C VAL A 165 3.54 -8.62 16.19
N ALA A 166 2.31 -8.90 15.75
CA ALA A 166 1.59 -10.13 16.10
C ALA A 166 2.30 -11.40 15.60
N LEU A 167 2.98 -11.33 14.44
CA LEU A 167 3.83 -12.39 13.89
C LEU A 167 5.18 -12.54 14.63
N GLY A 168 5.47 -11.71 15.62
CA GLY A 168 6.74 -11.73 16.37
C GLY A 168 7.90 -11.14 15.56
N ARG A 169 7.64 -10.10 14.78
CA ARG A 169 8.61 -9.32 14.01
C ARG A 169 8.51 -7.85 14.44
N PRO A 170 9.06 -7.47 15.61
CA PRO A 170 8.97 -6.10 16.08
C PRO A 170 9.63 -5.15 15.07
N THR A 171 8.95 -4.04 14.77
CA THR A 171 9.46 -2.94 13.96
C THR A 171 10.52 -2.17 14.77
N VAL A 172 11.59 -1.73 14.11
CA VAL A 172 12.61 -0.90 14.76
C VAL A 172 12.16 0.55 14.61
N HIS A 173 11.87 1.22 15.73
CA HIS A 173 11.64 2.67 15.79
C HIS A 173 12.95 3.44 15.86
#